data_AF-A0A7J7N0W9-F1
#
_entry.id   AF-A0A7J7N0W9-F1
#
_cell.length_a   1.000
_cell.length_b   1.000
_cell.length_c   1.000
_cell.angle_alpha   90.00
_cell.angle_beta   90.00
_cell.angle_gamma   90.00
#
_symmetry.space_group_name_H-M   'P 1'
#
loop_
_entity.id
_entity.type
_entity.pdbx_description
1 polymer ?
#
loop_
_entity_poly.entity_id
_entity_poly.type
_entity_poly.pdbx_seq_one_letter_code
_entity_poly.pdbx_strand_id
1 'polypeptide(L)'
;MGERGVMKRAEELVKLAMKGNDASHDASHVFRVRDLALSLAHEEGLSSSPEAMEIVELAALLHDIGDYKYVRCALSLFELLLFVYSYLIARI
;
A
#
# COMPACT_ATOMS: atom_id res chain seq x y z
N MET A 1 -1.49 10.07 17.42
CA MET A 1 -0.41 9.92 16.42
C MET A 1 -1.09 9.85 15.07
N GLY A 2 -1.10 10.96 14.32
CA GLY A 2 -2.03 11.18 13.19
C GLY A 2 -1.76 10.32 11.95
N GLU A 3 -2.76 10.27 11.06
CA GLU A 3 -2.86 9.47 9.83
C GLU A 3 -1.60 9.53 8.94
N ARG A 4 -0.97 10.72 8.83
CA ARG A 4 0.32 10.93 8.15
C ARG A 4 1.46 10.02 8.66
N GLY A 5 1.38 9.54 9.90
CA GLY A 5 2.37 8.63 10.46
C GLY A 5 2.28 7.22 9.89
N VAL A 6 1.10 6.76 9.48
CA VAL A 6 0.90 5.43 8.90
C VAL A 6 1.47 5.39 7.49
N MET A 7 1.17 6.40 6.65
CA MET A 7 1.69 6.50 5.29
C MET A 7 3.22 6.53 5.26
N LYS A 8 3.86 7.33 6.12
CA LYS A 8 5.33 7.38 6.20
C LYS A 8 5.94 6.02 6.53
N ARG A 9 5.34 5.27 7.47
CA ARG A 9 5.81 3.91 7.81
C ARG A 9 5.61 2.94 6.65
N ALA A 10 4.51 3.05 5.90
CA ALA A 10 4.28 2.25 4.71
C ALA A 10 5.33 2.56 3.61
N GLU A 11 5.63 3.83 3.35
CA GLU A 11 6.69 4.22 2.42
C GLU A 11 8.08 3.70 2.84
N GLU A 12 8.40 3.77 4.13
CA GLU A 12 9.65 3.22 4.68
C GLU A 12 9.70 1.70 4.52
N LEU A 13 8.59 1.00 4.78
CA LEU A 13 8.49 -0.45 4.59
C LEU A 13 8.71 -0.83 3.12
N VAL A 14 8.08 -0.13 2.17
CA VAL A 14 8.27 -0.34 0.72
C VAL A 14 9.76 -0.21 0.34
N LYS A 15 10.41 0.87 0.77
CA LYS A 15 11.83 1.12 0.48
C LYS A 15 12.74 0.03 1.05
N LEU A 16 12.40 -0.53 2.21
CA LEU A 16 13.17 -1.61 2.84
C LEU A 16 12.90 -2.97 2.19
N ALA A 17 11.63 -3.31 1.96
CA ALA A 17 11.20 -4.61 1.45
C ALA A 17 11.61 -4.83 -0.02
N MET A 18 11.63 -3.76 -0.83
CA MET A 18 11.90 -3.84 -2.26
C MET A 18 13.34 -3.45 -2.62
N LYS A 19 14.22 -3.36 -1.62
CA LYS A 19 15.62 -3.00 -1.84
C LYS A 19 16.34 -4.10 -2.62
N GLY A 20 16.79 -3.79 -3.83
CA GLY A 20 17.51 -4.72 -4.70
C GLY A 20 16.63 -5.54 -5.63
N ASN A 21 15.32 -5.25 -5.68
CA ASN A 21 14.45 -5.73 -6.74
C ASN A 21 14.79 -5.04 -8.06
N ASP A 22 14.35 -5.64 -9.17
CA ASP A 22 14.48 -5.02 -10.49
C ASP A 22 13.47 -3.88 -10.70
N ALA A 23 13.61 -3.17 -11.82
CA ALA A 23 12.79 -1.99 -12.13
C ALA A 23 11.28 -2.29 -12.28
N SER A 24 10.87 -3.56 -12.41
CA SER A 24 9.45 -3.93 -12.42
C SER A 24 8.85 -4.06 -11.02
N HIS A 25 9.69 -4.27 -9.99
CA HIS A 25 9.26 -4.51 -8.61
C HIS A 25 10.10 -3.72 -7.59
N ASP A 26 10.60 -2.53 -7.95
CA ASP A 26 11.31 -1.64 -7.05
C ASP A 26 10.37 -0.62 -6.37
N ALA A 27 10.87 0.11 -5.39
CA ALA A 27 10.08 1.16 -4.73
C ALA A 27 9.58 2.23 -5.73
N SER A 28 10.34 2.49 -6.80
CA SER A 28 9.95 3.43 -7.85
C SER A 28 8.69 2.96 -8.58
N HIS A 29 8.55 1.66 -8.86
CA HIS A 29 7.34 1.07 -9.41
C HIS A 29 6.13 1.36 -8.52
N VAL A 30 6.23 1.05 -7.23
CA VAL A 30 5.14 1.26 -6.27
C VAL A 30 4.73 2.73 -6.17
N PHE A 31 5.68 3.67 -6.14
CA PHE A 31 5.32 5.09 -6.08
C PHE A 31 4.60 5.56 -7.33
N ARG A 32 4.96 5.07 -8.52
CA ARG A 32 4.20 5.37 -9.75
C ARG A 32 2.77 4.82 -9.68
N VAL A 33 2.59 3.60 -9.16
CA VAL A 33 1.27 3.00 -8.98
C VAL A 33 0.43 3.79 -7.97
N ARG A 34 1.00 4.20 -6.84
CA ARG A 34 0.34 5.06 -5.87
C ARG A 34 -0.14 6.37 -6.47
N ASP A 35 0.73 7.09 -7.17
CA ASP A 35 0.40 8.40 -7.72
C ASP A 35 -0.71 8.28 -8.79
N LEU A 36 -0.69 7.20 -9.59
CA LEU A 36 -1.77 6.89 -10.53
C LEU A 36 -3.08 6.53 -9.82
N ALA A 37 -3.03 5.68 -8.79
CA ALA A 37 -4.22 5.27 -8.03
C ALA A 37 -4.90 6.46 -7.34
N LEU A 38 -4.12 7.38 -6.77
CA LEU A 38 -4.64 8.61 -6.17
C LEU A 38 -5.29 9.54 -7.22
N SER A 39 -4.69 9.65 -8.40
CA SER A 39 -5.25 10.44 -9.51
C SER A 39 -6.61 9.87 -9.95
N LEU A 40 -6.69 8.54 -10.14
CA LEU A 40 -7.94 7.87 -10.48
C LEU A 40 -8.99 7.99 -9.37
N ALA A 41 -8.61 7.81 -8.10
CA ALA A 41 -9.55 7.97 -6.99
C ALA A 41 -10.14 9.39 -6.94
N HIS A 42 -9.36 10.41 -7.27
CA HIS A 42 -9.86 11.77 -7.39
C HIS A 42 -10.85 11.92 -8.56
N GLU A 43 -10.53 11.38 -9.73
CA GLU A 43 -11.41 11.42 -10.92
C GLU A 43 -12.73 10.67 -10.70
N GLU A 44 -12.70 9.56 -9.95
CA GLU A 44 -13.88 8.77 -9.57
C GLU A 44 -14.69 9.38 -8.41
N GLY A 45 -14.30 10.56 -7.91
CA GLY A 45 -15.06 11.31 -6.91
C GLY A 45 -14.85 10.87 -5.46
N LEU A 46 -13.83 10.06 -5.17
CA LEU A 46 -13.53 9.61 -3.79
C LEU A 46 -12.96 10.73 -2.93
N SER A 47 -12.62 11.89 -3.49
CA SER A 47 -12.09 13.05 -2.75
C SER A 47 -13.00 13.55 -1.63
N SER A 48 -14.29 13.20 -1.67
CA SER A 48 -15.26 13.53 -0.62
C SER A 48 -15.14 12.64 0.62
N SER A 49 -14.40 11.52 0.55
CA SER A 49 -14.13 10.60 1.67
C SER A 49 -12.62 10.48 1.91
N PRO A 50 -12.09 11.16 2.94
CA PRO A 50 -10.69 11.03 3.34
C PRO A 50 -10.29 9.58 3.65
N GLU A 51 -11.19 8.81 4.25
CA GLU A 51 -10.93 7.40 4.61
C GLU A 51 -10.77 6.53 3.36
N ALA A 52 -11.58 6.75 2.32
CA ALA A 52 -11.44 6.04 1.06
C ALA A 52 -10.11 6.37 0.37
N MET A 53 -9.70 7.65 0.39
CA MET A 53 -8.41 8.09 -0.14
C MET A 53 -7.24 7.46 0.60
N GLU A 54 -7.32 7.33 1.94
CA GLU A 54 -6.30 6.65 2.75
C GLU A 54 -6.21 5.16 2.42
N ILE A 55 -7.34 4.47 2.26
CA ILE A 55 -7.35 3.06 1.89
C ILE A 55 -6.72 2.85 0.52
N VAL A 56 -7.02 3.71 -0.46
CA VAL A 56 -6.42 3.66 -1.79
C VAL A 56 -4.90 3.85 -1.70
N GLU A 57 -4.43 4.85 -0.96
CA GLU A 57 -3.00 5.13 -0.82
C GLU A 57 -2.26 3.95 -0.15
N LEU A 58 -2.80 3.41 0.94
CA LEU A 58 -2.21 2.27 1.65
C LEU A 58 -2.22 1.01 0.81
N ALA A 59 -3.34 0.72 0.13
CA ALA A 59 -3.44 -0.43 -0.76
C ALA A 59 -2.40 -0.33 -1.88
N ALA A 60 -2.25 0.84 -2.52
CA ALA A 60 -1.28 1.03 -3.58
C ALA A 60 0.17 0.91 -3.09
N LEU A 61 0.49 1.44 -1.90
CA LEU A 61 1.83 1.30 -1.31
C LEU A 61 2.18 -0.17 -1.01
N LEU A 62 1.22 -0.98 -0.56
CA LEU A 62 1.51 -2.33 -0.06
C LEU A 62 1.20 -3.45 -1.05
N HIS A 63 0.61 -3.15 -2.22
CA HIS A 63 0.10 -4.16 -3.16
C HIS A 63 1.16 -5.17 -3.65
N ASP A 64 2.41 -4.72 -3.78
CA ASP A 64 3.51 -5.50 -4.37
C ASP A 64 4.48 -6.03 -3.29
N ILE A 65 4.19 -5.74 -2.01
CA ILE A 65 4.91 -6.35 -0.90
C ILE A 65 4.45 -7.80 -0.77
N GLY A 66 5.41 -8.72 -0.77
CA GLY A 66 5.08 -10.13 -0.65
C GLY A 66 5.06 -10.90 -1.98
N ASP A 67 5.48 -10.30 -3.09
CA ASP A 67 5.56 -11.00 -4.38
C ASP A 67 6.48 -12.22 -4.27
N TYR A 68 5.92 -13.41 -4.56
CA TYR A 68 6.56 -14.71 -4.37
C TYR A 68 7.87 -14.88 -5.15
N LYS A 69 8.11 -14.08 -6.20
CA LYS A 69 9.38 -14.08 -6.95
C LYS A 69 10.51 -13.42 -6.15
N TYR A 70 10.17 -12.48 -5.27
CA TYR A 70 11.12 -11.70 -4.46
C TYR A 70 11.10 -12.09 -2.97
N VAL A 71 10.03 -12.74 -2.51
CA VAL A 71 9.93 -13.30 -1.16
C VAL A 71 10.69 -14.63 -1.07
N ARG A 72 11.83 -14.61 -0.38
CA ARG A 72 12.65 -15.81 -0.14
C ARG A 72 12.09 -16.74 0.96
N CYS A 73 11.01 -16.38 1.66
CA CYS A 73 10.34 -17.26 2.65
C CYS A 73 8.93 -16.74 2.98
N ALA A 74 7.93 -17.63 2.99
CA ALA A 74 6.50 -17.34 2.98
C ALA A 74 6.00 -16.39 4.09
N LEU A 75 5.64 -15.17 3.71
CA LEU A 75 4.55 -14.44 4.34
C LEU A 75 3.42 -14.39 3.32
N SER A 76 2.34 -15.12 3.60
CA SER A 76 1.23 -15.27 2.67
C SER A 76 0.38 -14.01 2.65
N LEU A 77 -0.20 -13.71 1.48
CA LEU A 77 -1.21 -12.69 1.22
C LEU A 77 -2.36 -12.61 2.26
N PHE A 78 -2.50 -13.64 3.10
CA PHE A 78 -3.43 -13.73 4.22
C PHE A 78 -3.18 -12.65 5.30
N GLU A 79 -1.94 -12.30 5.59
CA GLU A 79 -1.59 -11.26 6.57
C GLU A 79 -1.99 -9.85 6.09
N LEU A 80 -1.83 -9.59 4.78
CA LEU A 80 -2.25 -8.34 4.12
C LEU A 80 -3.77 -8.21 4.07
N LEU A 81 -4.47 -9.31 3.77
CA LEU A 81 -5.93 -9.35 3.81
C LEU A 81 -6.44 -9.13 5.25
N LEU A 82 -5.84 -9.76 6.26
CA LEU A 82 -6.17 -9.56 7.67
C LEU A 82 -5.89 -8.13 8.14
N PHE A 83 -4.82 -7.49 7.66
CA PHE A 83 -4.53 -6.10 7.99
C PHE A 83 -5.60 -5.14 7.44
N VAL A 84 -5.96 -5.27 6.17
CA VAL A 84 -7.02 -4.47 5.55
C VAL A 84 -8.39 -4.76 6.19
N TYR A 85 -8.69 -6.03 6.49
CA TYR A 85 -9.96 -6.45 7.08
C TYR A 85 -10.09 -6.01 8.56
N SER A 86 -8.99 -6.04 9.33
CA SER A 86 -8.98 -5.57 10.72
C SER A 86 -9.14 -4.05 10.83
N TYR A 87 -8.58 -3.29 9.88
CA TYR A 87 -8.76 -1.84 9.82
C TYR A 87 -10.20 -1.46 9.44
N LEU A 88 -10.86 -2.25 8.59
CA LEU A 88 -12.26 -2.05 8.19
C LEU A 88 -13.27 -2.40 9.29
N ILE A 89 -12.98 -3.43 10.11
CA ILE A 89 -13.86 -3.85 11.22
C ILE A 89 -13.68 -2.98 12.46
N ALA A 90 -12.48 -2.47 12.76
CA ALA A 90 -12.21 -1.69 13.97
C ALA A 90 -12.82 -0.26 13.96
N ARG A 91 -13.56 0.11 12.90
CA ARG A 91 -14.22 1.42 12.74
C ARG A 91 -15.76 1.35 12.58
N ILE A 92 -16.37 0.18 12.75
CA ILE A 92 -17.83 0.00 12.93
C ILE A 92 -18.12 -0.20 14.43
#